data_AF-A0A1V6GPM1-F1
#
_entry.id   AF-A0A1V6GPM1-F1
#
_cell.length_a   1.000
_cell.length_b   1.000
_cell.length_c   1.000
_cell.angle_alpha   90.00
_cell.angle_beta   90.00
_cell.angle_gamma   90.00
#
_symmetry.space_group_name_H-M   'P 1'
#
loop_
_entity.id
_entity.type
_entity.pdbx_description
1 polymer ?
#
loop_
_entity_poly.entity_id
_entity_poly.type
_entity_poly.pdbx_seq_one_letter_code
_entity_poly.pdbx_strand_id
1 'polypeptide(L)'
;MKPCCFPLSVAASAAVCLFSFGFPVPTAQQREELLRPVDSVADPFAWWMPDGSRRGTNAVLEKAFGWGEGDAVRALERLLKEELAEPEGGDPDAVARVLDAIRLSGDMSVTDTLDGLLFSDAVPFRPELFCARASFCGLETGAFALRFVGALPVKERAACYAAAIPLMGKGEGRVTRRMQQVNALLQECAAAETDAGAAMLLDRGLGKVSVWAARNIRRHTAARFAEEPGEAGDYFRALAAEIGPPLQPDRDRFWTELFEPPWDDGHPPAGYMEGVRKWRNSRFAQDYGMTESEVVRMLEQTLLDTLEAENASDKEKMFAACLLSSIHWSGDTFSTNALEKAIFADRNWNRDGALAAYFHLAKAGVLPLIRRVTGNKDKFQWFDRFLCYQHLANSSGSENASYSDQDVSTFLKEAIAHDEENLITLDRLLLKTDSGWARSGERKKLADRLASGQEGNEYVRGQFSRVQKEFGNLNATEEK
;
A
#
# COMPACT_ATOMS: atom_id res chain seq x y z
N MET A 1 42.70 39.57 -45.95
CA MET A 1 41.52 38.69 -46.08
C MET A 1 40.83 38.67 -44.73
N LYS A 2 39.61 39.21 -44.67
CA LYS A 2 38.79 39.34 -43.45
C LYS A 2 37.90 38.10 -43.30
N PRO A 3 37.64 37.60 -42.09
CA PRO A 3 36.66 36.55 -41.87
C PRO A 3 35.25 37.15 -41.87
N CYS A 4 34.33 36.48 -42.57
CA CYS A 4 32.91 36.81 -42.60
C CYS A 4 32.18 36.17 -41.41
N CYS A 5 31.49 37.01 -40.64
CA CYS A 5 30.44 36.62 -39.69
C CYS A 5 29.17 36.16 -40.43
N PHE A 6 28.45 35.17 -39.88
CA PHE A 6 26.97 35.07 -39.76
C PHE A 6 26.60 33.71 -39.08
N PRO A 7 25.42 33.55 -38.44
CA PRO A 7 25.30 33.64 -36.99
C PRO A 7 24.81 32.35 -36.29
N LEU A 8 25.17 32.22 -35.01
CA LEU A 8 24.44 31.45 -34.00
C LEU A 8 23.13 32.19 -33.68
N SER A 9 22.01 31.72 -34.20
CA SER A 9 20.67 32.09 -33.72
C SER A 9 19.62 31.30 -34.51
N VAL A 10 18.76 30.56 -33.79
CA VAL A 10 17.33 30.24 -34.08
C VAL A 10 16.92 28.94 -33.35
N ALA A 11 17.83 27.98 -33.14
CA ALA A 11 17.47 26.70 -32.50
C ALA A 11 17.33 26.77 -30.96
N ALA A 12 18.13 27.59 -30.27
CA ALA A 12 18.07 27.71 -28.80
C ALA A 12 16.91 28.60 -28.30
N SER A 13 16.39 29.50 -29.13
CA SER A 13 15.24 30.35 -28.78
C SER A 13 13.89 29.67 -29.02
N ALA A 14 13.83 28.60 -29.82
CA ALA A 14 12.59 27.86 -30.08
C ALA A 14 12.16 26.95 -28.92
N ALA A 15 13.10 26.51 -28.07
CA ALA A 15 12.79 25.66 -26.90
C ALA A 15 12.26 26.45 -25.69
N VAL A 16 12.49 27.77 -25.63
CA VAL A 16 12.00 28.64 -24.54
C VAL A 16 10.57 29.14 -24.81
N CYS A 17 10.09 29.11 -26.06
CA CYS A 17 8.79 29.66 -26.45
C CYS A 17 7.62 28.67 -26.47
N LEU A 18 7.79 27.41 -26.07
CA LEU A 18 6.70 26.41 -26.05
C LEU A 18 6.09 26.15 -24.65
N PHE A 19 6.53 26.85 -23.59
CA PHE A 19 6.03 26.64 -22.22
C PHE A 19 5.06 27.71 -21.71
N SER A 20 4.44 28.49 -22.60
CA SER A 20 3.41 29.47 -22.23
C SER A 20 1.99 28.91 -22.38
N PHE A 21 1.68 27.84 -21.66
CA PHE A 21 0.28 27.52 -21.35
C PHE A 21 0.05 27.69 -19.84
N GLY A 22 -0.50 28.84 -19.47
CA GLY A 22 -1.49 28.90 -18.38
C GLY A 22 -1.22 29.74 -17.13
N PHE A 23 0.03 29.95 -16.68
CA PHE A 23 0.26 30.56 -15.36
C PHE A 23 1.29 31.71 -15.36
N PRO A 24 0.97 32.88 -14.78
CA PRO A 24 1.91 34.00 -14.67
C PRO A 24 3.11 33.64 -13.79
N VAL A 25 4.30 34.09 -14.18
CA VAL A 25 5.53 33.96 -13.36
C VAL A 25 5.27 34.63 -11.99
N PRO A 26 5.59 33.97 -10.86
CA PRO A 26 5.45 34.62 -9.55
C PRO A 26 6.28 35.90 -9.48
N THR A 27 5.65 36.99 -9.05
CA THR A 27 6.35 38.26 -8.79
C THR A 27 7.39 38.09 -7.68
N ALA A 28 8.35 39.02 -7.56
CA ALA A 28 9.36 38.96 -6.50
C ALA A 28 8.75 38.84 -5.10
N GLN A 29 7.66 39.58 -4.83
CA GLN A 29 6.92 39.49 -3.58
C GLN A 29 6.27 38.11 -3.39
N GLN A 30 5.68 37.54 -4.44
CA GLN A 30 5.09 36.20 -4.38
C GLN A 30 6.14 35.11 -4.15
N ARG A 31 7.35 35.27 -4.72
CA ARG A 31 8.49 34.35 -4.49
C ARG A 31 8.93 34.39 -3.02
N GLU A 32 9.05 35.57 -2.44
CA GLU A 32 9.42 35.72 -1.02
C GLU A 32 8.40 35.06 -0.09
N GLU A 33 7.10 35.27 -0.34
CA GLU A 33 6.02 34.63 0.41
C GLU A 33 6.00 33.09 0.23
N LEU A 34 6.21 32.60 -0.99
CA LEU A 34 6.30 31.18 -1.32
C LEU A 34 7.50 30.48 -0.68
N LEU A 35 8.59 31.20 -0.40
CA LEU A 35 9.80 30.63 0.19
C LEU A 35 9.94 30.94 1.69
N ARG A 36 8.92 31.57 2.31
CA ARG A 36 8.91 31.77 3.76
C ARG A 36 9.01 30.42 4.48
N PRO A 37 9.93 30.27 5.47
CA PRO A 37 10.09 29.02 6.21
C PRO A 37 8.81 28.56 6.89
N VAL A 38 8.58 27.25 6.91
CA VAL A 38 7.47 26.59 7.62
C VAL A 38 8.04 25.41 8.40
N ASP A 39 7.63 25.29 9.67
CA ASP A 39 8.06 24.17 10.50
C ASP A 39 7.36 22.87 10.10
N SER A 40 8.13 21.79 10.06
CA SER A 40 7.59 20.44 9.84
C SER A 40 6.82 19.96 11.06
N VAL A 41 5.62 19.43 10.85
CA VAL A 41 4.86 18.69 11.87
C VAL A 41 5.56 17.35 12.11
N ALA A 42 6.18 17.23 13.27
CA ALA A 42 6.93 16.04 13.66
C ALA A 42 6.01 14.89 14.11
N ASP A 43 5.38 14.23 13.14
CA ASP A 43 4.87 12.86 13.33
C ASP A 43 5.80 11.87 12.60
N PRO A 44 6.69 11.19 13.35
CA PRO A 44 7.62 10.21 12.80
C PRO A 44 6.96 8.88 12.46
N PHE A 45 5.76 8.59 12.99
CA PHE A 45 5.11 7.30 12.80
C PHE A 45 4.56 7.17 11.38
N ALA A 46 4.13 8.26 10.75
CA ALA A 46 3.66 8.28 9.36
C ALA A 46 4.75 8.64 8.33
N TRP A 47 5.95 8.06 8.44
CA TRP A 47 7.08 8.38 7.55
C TRP A 47 6.80 8.12 6.07
N TRP A 48 5.92 7.15 5.76
CA TRP A 48 5.52 6.82 4.39
C TRP A 48 4.63 7.90 3.75
N MET A 49 4.10 8.84 4.52
CA MET A 49 3.31 9.95 3.99
C MET A 49 4.20 11.15 3.67
N PRO A 50 3.95 11.87 2.56
CA PRO A 50 4.56 13.16 2.31
C PRO A 50 4.31 14.15 3.46
N ASP A 51 5.26 15.05 3.69
CA ASP A 51 5.11 16.10 4.70
C ASP A 51 4.20 17.21 4.18
N GLY A 52 2.96 17.27 4.66
CA GLY A 52 1.96 18.25 4.24
C GLY A 52 1.92 19.52 5.10
N SER A 53 2.95 19.82 5.88
CA SER A 53 2.95 20.95 6.84
C SER A 53 2.67 22.30 6.18
N ARG A 54 3.00 22.45 4.89
CA ARG A 54 2.76 23.68 4.12
C ARG A 54 1.40 23.72 3.41
N ARG A 55 0.57 22.67 3.46
CA ARG A 55 -0.73 22.64 2.73
C ARG A 55 -1.63 23.83 3.10
N GLY A 56 -1.75 24.12 4.40
CA GLY A 56 -2.54 25.28 4.86
C GLY A 56 -1.98 26.61 4.37
N THR A 57 -0.65 26.79 4.46
CA THR A 57 0.03 28.00 3.97
C THR A 57 -0.15 28.17 2.46
N ASN A 58 0.00 27.09 1.68
CA ASN A 58 -0.18 27.12 0.23
C ASN A 58 -1.62 27.51 -0.13
N ALA A 59 -2.64 26.95 0.52
CA ALA A 59 -4.04 27.31 0.26
C ALA A 59 -4.34 28.78 0.58
N VAL A 60 -3.71 29.35 1.62
CA VAL A 60 -3.83 30.78 1.94
C VAL A 60 -3.17 31.65 0.86
N LEU A 61 -1.98 31.28 0.40
CA LEU A 61 -1.27 32.00 -0.66
C LEU A 61 -2.02 31.93 -2.00
N GLU A 62 -2.54 30.76 -2.35
CA GLU A 62 -3.34 30.57 -3.56
C GLU A 62 -4.55 31.50 -3.55
N LYS A 63 -5.30 31.54 -2.45
CA LYS A 63 -6.41 32.47 -2.30
C LYS A 63 -5.97 33.94 -2.36
N ALA A 64 -4.87 34.30 -1.71
CA ALA A 64 -4.36 35.67 -1.65
C ALA A 64 -3.89 36.17 -3.03
N PHE A 65 -3.34 35.29 -3.85
CA PHE A 65 -2.82 35.61 -5.19
C PHE A 65 -3.82 35.36 -6.32
N GLY A 66 -5.02 34.87 -6.01
CA GLY A 66 -6.03 34.53 -7.01
C GLY A 66 -5.66 33.30 -7.84
N TRP A 67 -4.87 32.39 -7.28
CA TRP A 67 -4.49 31.13 -7.89
C TRP A 67 -5.50 30.01 -7.54
N GLY A 68 -5.54 28.98 -8.37
CA GLY A 68 -6.29 27.75 -8.13
C GLY A 68 -5.56 26.78 -7.19
N GLU A 69 -6.27 25.74 -6.78
CA GLU A 69 -5.73 24.68 -5.93
C GLU A 69 -4.52 23.99 -6.61
N GLY A 70 -3.41 23.88 -5.87
CA GLY A 70 -2.16 23.25 -6.32
C GLY A 70 -1.22 24.21 -7.09
N ASP A 71 -1.65 25.44 -7.37
CA ASP A 71 -0.81 26.40 -8.10
C ASP A 71 0.40 26.87 -7.32
N ALA A 72 0.34 26.92 -5.99
CA ALA A 72 1.51 27.26 -5.20
C ALA A 72 2.63 26.23 -5.41
N VAL A 73 2.27 24.95 -5.55
CA VAL A 73 3.22 23.86 -5.81
C VAL A 73 3.75 23.94 -7.24
N ARG A 74 2.88 24.16 -8.23
CA ARG A 74 3.30 24.39 -9.63
C ARG A 74 4.24 25.59 -9.77
N ALA A 75 4.01 26.65 -9.00
CA ALA A 75 4.90 27.81 -8.93
C ALA A 75 6.27 27.42 -8.37
N LEU A 76 6.33 26.64 -7.29
CA LEU A 76 7.60 26.13 -6.73
C LEU A 76 8.36 25.23 -7.71
N GLU A 77 7.67 24.35 -8.43
CA GLU A 77 8.30 23.52 -9.49
C GLU A 77 8.92 24.37 -10.60
N ARG A 78 8.21 25.43 -11.02
CA ARG A 78 8.72 26.36 -12.03
C ARG A 78 9.94 27.11 -11.51
N LEU A 79 9.90 27.61 -10.27
CA LEU A 79 11.05 28.26 -9.65
C LEU A 79 12.25 27.32 -9.61
N LEU A 80 12.05 26.06 -9.22
CA LEU A 80 13.13 25.07 -9.23
C LEU A 80 13.76 24.92 -10.63
N LYS A 81 12.93 24.80 -11.67
CA LYS A 81 13.41 24.70 -13.06
C LYS A 81 14.14 25.96 -13.51
N GLU A 82 13.69 27.14 -13.10
CA GLU A 82 14.34 28.43 -13.39
C GLU A 82 15.73 28.51 -12.73
N GLU A 83 15.83 28.19 -11.43
CA GLU A 83 17.11 28.21 -10.69
C GLU A 83 18.11 27.21 -11.28
N LEU A 84 17.66 25.99 -11.64
CA LEU A 84 18.53 24.96 -12.22
C LEU A 84 18.95 25.25 -13.67
N ALA A 85 18.25 26.15 -14.37
CA ALA A 85 18.59 26.55 -15.74
C ALA A 85 19.65 27.66 -15.77
N GLU A 86 20.05 28.21 -14.61
CA GLU A 86 21.07 29.25 -14.57
C GLU A 86 22.44 28.72 -15.05
N PRO A 87 23.23 29.51 -15.81
CA PRO A 87 24.49 29.05 -16.41
C PRO A 87 25.55 28.56 -15.41
N GLU A 88 25.50 29.04 -14.17
CA GLU A 88 26.41 28.66 -13.08
C GLU A 88 25.85 27.53 -12.20
N GLY A 89 24.68 27.00 -12.56
CA GLY A 89 24.00 25.91 -11.89
C GLY A 89 22.88 26.33 -10.95
N GLY A 90 22.77 27.62 -10.59
CA GLY A 90 21.80 28.20 -9.65
C GLY A 90 22.42 28.50 -8.27
N ASP A 91 21.82 29.41 -7.49
CA ASP A 91 22.24 29.69 -6.11
C ASP A 91 21.91 28.48 -5.19
N PRO A 92 22.90 27.82 -4.55
CA PRO A 92 22.65 26.67 -3.68
C PRO A 92 21.62 26.96 -2.57
N ASP A 93 21.63 28.17 -2.01
CA ASP A 93 20.71 28.55 -0.95
C ASP A 93 19.28 28.74 -1.49
N ALA A 94 19.14 29.29 -2.70
CA ALA A 94 17.85 29.39 -3.38
C ALA A 94 17.27 28.01 -3.71
N VAL A 95 18.07 27.12 -4.30
CA VAL A 95 17.66 25.75 -4.63
C VAL A 95 17.26 24.99 -3.36
N ALA A 96 18.03 25.10 -2.28
CA ALA A 96 17.70 24.47 -1.01
C ALA A 96 16.37 24.96 -0.42
N ARG A 97 16.10 26.29 -0.48
CA ARG A 97 14.82 26.86 -0.02
C ARG A 97 13.63 26.37 -0.85
N VAL A 98 13.78 26.33 -2.17
CA VAL A 98 12.72 25.84 -3.08
C VAL A 98 12.44 24.36 -2.82
N LEU A 99 13.48 23.54 -2.73
CA LEU A 99 13.33 22.11 -2.47
C LEU A 99 12.73 21.83 -1.08
N ASP A 100 13.06 22.62 -0.06
CA ASP A 100 12.44 22.47 1.26
C ASP A 100 10.95 22.86 1.24
N ALA A 101 10.59 23.94 0.53
CA ALA A 101 9.20 24.32 0.35
C ALA A 101 8.39 23.27 -0.43
N ILE A 102 8.98 22.67 -1.47
CA ILE A 102 8.40 21.53 -2.20
C ILE A 102 8.21 20.35 -1.27
N ARG A 103 9.25 19.95 -0.54
CA ARG A 103 9.23 18.82 0.41
C ARG A 103 8.09 18.94 1.42
N LEU A 104 7.84 20.15 1.93
CA LEU A 104 6.82 20.46 2.92
C LEU A 104 5.41 20.66 2.33
N SER A 105 5.25 20.71 1.01
CA SER A 105 3.94 20.81 0.37
C SER A 105 3.11 19.54 0.58
N GLY A 106 3.79 18.39 0.62
CA GLY A 106 3.18 17.07 0.70
C GLY A 106 2.33 16.73 -0.52
N ASP A 107 2.54 17.42 -1.64
CA ASP A 107 1.86 17.20 -2.91
C ASP A 107 2.67 16.22 -3.77
N MET A 108 2.06 15.10 -4.13
CA MET A 108 2.72 14.04 -4.89
C MET A 108 2.91 14.37 -6.37
N SER A 109 2.22 15.38 -6.91
CA SER A 109 2.32 15.78 -8.33
C SER A 109 3.73 16.23 -8.73
N VAL A 110 4.54 16.68 -7.77
CA VAL A 110 5.93 17.11 -7.99
C VAL A 110 6.88 15.99 -8.36
N THR A 111 6.49 14.73 -8.13
CA THR A 111 7.39 13.57 -8.28
C THR A 111 7.90 13.40 -9.71
N ASP A 112 7.07 13.63 -10.72
CA ASP A 112 7.48 13.57 -12.12
C ASP A 112 8.50 14.67 -12.47
N THR A 113 8.30 15.88 -11.95
CA THR A 113 9.26 16.98 -12.11
C THR A 113 10.58 16.65 -11.41
N LEU A 114 10.54 16.17 -10.16
CA LEU A 114 11.76 15.80 -9.41
C LEU A 114 12.52 14.65 -10.09
N ASP A 115 11.81 13.63 -10.56
CA ASP A 115 12.41 12.51 -11.27
C ASP A 115 13.02 12.96 -12.61
N GLY A 116 12.29 13.76 -13.40
CA GLY A 116 12.78 14.29 -14.67
C GLY A 116 14.06 15.11 -14.52
N LEU A 117 14.16 15.90 -13.43
CA LEU A 117 15.38 16.62 -13.09
C LEU A 117 16.47 15.64 -12.64
N LEU A 118 16.20 14.81 -11.62
CA LEU A 118 17.18 13.91 -11.00
C LEU A 118 17.91 13.01 -12.01
N PHE A 119 17.18 12.48 -13.01
CA PHE A 119 17.67 11.53 -14.00
C PHE A 119 18.14 12.17 -15.31
N SER A 120 18.24 13.49 -15.40
CA SER A 120 18.77 14.15 -16.60
C SER A 120 20.31 14.13 -16.64
N ASP A 121 20.87 14.27 -17.85
CA ASP A 121 22.27 13.95 -18.19
C ASP A 121 23.32 14.82 -17.47
N ALA A 122 22.94 16.00 -16.93
CA ALA A 122 23.82 16.84 -16.12
C ALA A 122 23.02 17.78 -15.20
N VAL A 123 22.94 17.44 -13.91
CA VAL A 123 22.31 18.32 -12.91
C VAL A 123 23.28 18.72 -11.80
N PRO A 124 23.57 20.02 -11.63
CA PRO A 124 24.52 20.52 -10.62
C PRO A 124 24.07 20.25 -9.17
N PHE A 125 22.76 20.05 -8.95
CA PHE A 125 22.15 19.83 -7.63
C PHE A 125 21.51 18.44 -7.47
N ARG A 126 22.09 17.43 -8.12
CA ARG A 126 21.59 16.04 -8.04
C ARG A 126 21.49 15.50 -6.60
N PRO A 127 22.48 15.73 -5.70
CA PRO A 127 22.38 15.27 -4.31
C PRO A 127 21.21 15.88 -3.53
N GLU A 128 20.93 17.17 -3.73
CA GLU A 128 19.83 17.89 -3.08
C GLU A 128 18.47 17.40 -3.61
N LEU A 129 18.35 17.17 -4.92
CA LEU A 129 17.17 16.58 -5.53
C LEU A 129 16.89 15.18 -4.99
N PHE A 130 17.93 14.34 -4.85
CA PHE A 130 17.80 13.01 -4.24
C PHE A 130 17.28 13.10 -2.81
N CYS A 131 17.81 14.03 -2.02
CA CYS A 131 17.38 14.26 -0.64
C CYS A 131 15.93 14.74 -0.53
N ALA A 132 15.49 15.63 -1.44
CA ALA A 132 14.10 16.08 -1.50
C ALA A 132 13.16 14.95 -1.96
N ARG A 133 13.59 14.17 -2.97
CA ARG A 133 12.81 13.06 -3.54
C ARG A 133 12.51 11.95 -2.53
N ALA A 134 13.39 11.77 -1.53
CA ALA A 134 13.16 10.85 -0.41
C ALA A 134 11.81 11.09 0.31
N SER A 135 11.36 12.35 0.40
CA SER A 135 10.10 12.70 1.07
C SER A 135 8.83 12.28 0.34
N PHE A 136 8.96 11.79 -0.89
CA PHE A 136 7.85 11.37 -1.74
C PHE A 136 7.97 9.90 -2.18
N CYS A 137 8.87 9.12 -1.58
CA CYS A 137 9.04 7.71 -1.93
C CYS A 137 7.93 6.83 -1.33
N GLY A 138 7.48 7.15 -0.12
CA GLY A 138 6.44 6.41 0.59
C GLY A 138 6.72 4.92 0.70
N LEU A 139 5.70 4.10 0.47
CA LEU A 139 5.83 2.63 0.51
C LEU A 139 6.53 2.05 -0.74
N GLU A 140 6.69 2.85 -1.81
CA GLU A 140 7.36 2.47 -3.06
C GLU A 140 8.87 2.79 -3.06
N THR A 141 9.44 3.04 -1.88
CA THR A 141 10.85 3.41 -1.72
C THR A 141 11.82 2.39 -2.33
N GLY A 142 11.52 1.09 -2.26
CA GLY A 142 12.33 0.04 -2.87
C GLY A 142 12.40 0.14 -4.40
N ALA A 143 11.26 0.39 -5.05
CA ALA A 143 11.19 0.54 -6.51
C ALA A 143 11.99 1.76 -6.98
N PHE A 144 11.88 2.88 -6.25
CA PHE A 144 12.67 4.07 -6.55
C PHE A 144 14.17 3.83 -6.35
N ALA A 145 14.58 3.16 -5.26
CA ALA A 145 15.98 2.83 -5.01
C ALA A 145 16.60 1.97 -6.12
N LEU A 146 15.88 0.93 -6.58
CA LEU A 146 16.32 0.09 -7.69
C LEU A 146 16.52 0.88 -8.98
N ARG A 147 15.55 1.74 -9.33
CA ARG A 147 15.67 2.64 -10.49
C ARG A 147 16.84 3.60 -10.34
N PHE A 148 17.01 4.21 -9.16
CA PHE A 148 18.11 5.13 -8.87
C PHE A 148 19.48 4.47 -9.03
N VAL A 149 19.65 3.29 -8.43
CA VAL A 149 20.90 2.52 -8.51
C VAL A 149 21.20 2.08 -9.94
N GLY A 150 20.18 1.62 -10.67
CA GLY A 150 20.35 1.12 -12.04
C GLY A 150 20.55 2.20 -13.10
N ALA A 151 20.11 3.44 -12.87
CA ALA A 151 20.13 4.49 -13.88
C ALA A 151 21.38 5.38 -13.82
N LEU A 152 21.86 5.72 -12.62
CA LEU A 152 22.92 6.73 -12.47
C LEU A 152 24.31 6.11 -12.34
N PRO A 153 25.39 6.77 -12.78
CA PRO A 153 26.76 6.33 -12.52
C PRO A 153 27.13 6.31 -11.03
N VAL A 154 27.99 5.37 -10.63
CA VAL A 154 28.44 5.15 -9.23
C VAL A 154 28.87 6.45 -8.53
N LYS A 155 29.67 7.28 -9.21
CA LYS A 155 30.19 8.53 -8.66
C LYS A 155 29.07 9.50 -8.26
N GLU A 156 28.01 9.56 -9.05
CA GLU A 156 26.87 10.43 -8.80
C GLU A 156 25.99 9.89 -7.67
N ARG A 157 25.79 8.56 -7.64
CA ARG A 157 25.08 7.88 -6.54
C ARG A 157 25.78 8.11 -5.21
N ALA A 158 27.11 7.93 -5.17
CA ALA A 158 27.92 8.15 -3.98
C ALA A 158 27.82 9.59 -3.45
N ALA A 159 27.80 10.59 -4.34
CA ALA A 159 27.58 11.99 -3.94
C ALA A 159 26.19 12.20 -3.32
N CYS A 160 25.15 11.59 -3.89
CA CYS A 160 23.79 11.64 -3.34
C CYS A 160 23.71 10.98 -1.96
N TYR A 161 24.35 9.81 -1.77
CA TYR A 161 24.41 9.13 -0.47
C TYR A 161 25.14 9.98 0.58
N ALA A 162 26.29 10.57 0.21
CA ALA A 162 27.05 11.42 1.11
C ALA A 162 26.26 12.65 1.58
N ALA A 163 25.45 13.26 0.71
CA ALA A 163 24.58 14.38 1.07
C ALA A 163 23.38 13.95 1.94
N ALA A 164 22.84 12.75 1.71
CA ALA A 164 21.67 12.24 2.43
C ALA A 164 22.00 11.71 3.83
N ILE A 165 23.17 11.09 4.04
CA ILE A 165 23.55 10.47 5.32
C ILE A 165 23.41 11.43 6.52
N PRO A 166 23.90 12.69 6.45
CA PRO A 166 23.73 13.66 7.54
C PRO A 166 22.26 13.94 7.92
N LEU A 167 21.32 13.78 6.98
CA LEU A 167 19.89 14.05 7.21
C LEU A 167 19.20 12.97 8.04
N MET A 168 19.83 11.81 8.26
CA MET A 168 19.33 10.79 9.20
C MET A 168 19.52 11.22 10.67
N GLY A 169 20.25 12.31 10.92
CA GLY A 169 20.64 12.79 12.25
C GLY A 169 21.69 11.92 12.91
N LYS A 170 22.00 12.19 14.18
CA LYS A 170 23.08 11.52 14.94
C LYS A 170 22.56 10.45 15.93
N GLY A 171 21.27 10.12 15.90
CA GLY A 171 20.63 9.24 16.89
C GLY A 171 20.33 9.92 18.24
N GLU A 172 20.72 11.18 18.42
CA GLU A 172 20.45 12.00 19.60
C GLU A 172 19.32 13.00 19.29
N GLY A 173 18.23 12.98 20.07
CA GLY A 173 17.11 13.91 19.94
C GLY A 173 15.84 13.33 19.30
N ARG A 174 14.88 14.22 18.97
CA ARG A 174 13.58 13.84 18.41
C ARG A 174 13.72 13.37 16.96
N VAL A 175 13.32 12.14 16.68
CA VAL A 175 13.22 11.60 15.32
C VAL A 175 12.19 12.40 14.52
N THR A 176 12.59 12.92 13.36
CA THR A 176 11.70 13.62 12.44
C THR A 176 11.22 12.72 11.31
N ARG A 177 10.13 13.11 10.65
CA ARG A 177 9.62 12.41 9.45
C ARG A 177 10.68 12.33 8.35
N ARG A 178 11.37 13.44 8.07
CA ARG A 178 12.44 13.52 7.07
C ARG A 178 13.57 12.54 7.36
N MET A 179 14.00 12.43 8.61
CA MET A 179 15.02 11.46 9.02
C MET A 179 14.59 10.03 8.68
N GLN A 180 13.34 9.65 8.97
CA GLN A 180 12.83 8.32 8.66
C GLN A 180 12.70 8.06 7.16
N GLN A 181 12.24 9.05 6.38
CA GLN A 181 12.14 8.95 4.92
C GLN A 181 13.50 8.73 4.26
N VAL A 182 14.49 9.53 4.65
CA VAL A 182 15.88 9.39 4.14
C VAL A 182 16.47 8.05 4.59
N ASN A 183 16.28 7.67 5.85
CA ASN A 183 16.74 6.40 6.39
C ASN A 183 16.13 5.21 5.63
N ALA A 184 14.82 5.21 5.38
CA ALA A 184 14.15 4.17 4.60
C ALA A 184 14.76 4.08 3.19
N LEU A 185 14.93 5.21 2.49
CA LEU A 185 15.52 5.25 1.16
C LEU A 185 16.95 4.73 1.12
N LEU A 186 17.81 5.16 2.06
CA LEU A 186 19.20 4.72 2.08
C LEU A 186 19.35 3.23 2.38
N GLN A 187 18.47 2.64 3.19
CA GLN A 187 18.45 1.18 3.41
C GLN A 187 18.10 0.42 2.12
N GLU A 188 17.10 0.89 1.36
CA GLU A 188 16.72 0.26 0.09
C GLU A 188 17.82 0.44 -0.97
N CYS A 189 18.47 1.61 -1.01
CA CYS A 189 19.66 1.82 -1.85
C CYS A 189 20.79 0.86 -1.47
N ALA A 190 21.05 0.64 -0.18
CA ALA A 190 22.10 -0.26 0.29
C ALA A 190 21.84 -1.72 -0.09
N ALA A 191 20.58 -2.15 -0.08
CA ALA A 191 20.17 -3.47 -0.57
C ALA A 191 20.38 -3.61 -2.09
N ALA A 192 19.96 -2.58 -2.84
CA ALA A 192 20.03 -2.54 -4.30
C ALA A 192 21.44 -2.32 -4.87
N GLU A 193 22.37 -1.75 -4.10
CA GLU A 193 23.67 -1.33 -4.60
C GLU A 193 24.49 -2.49 -5.17
N THR A 194 25.17 -2.22 -6.28
CA THR A 194 25.97 -3.19 -7.05
C THR A 194 27.46 -2.89 -6.99
N ASP A 195 27.84 -1.66 -6.62
CA ASP A 195 29.23 -1.26 -6.43
C ASP A 195 29.66 -1.39 -4.96
N ALA A 196 30.77 -2.08 -4.71
CA ALA A 196 31.26 -2.36 -3.37
C ALA A 196 31.67 -1.08 -2.60
N GLY A 197 32.23 -0.09 -3.28
CA GLY A 197 32.65 1.18 -2.66
C GLY A 197 31.45 2.02 -2.21
N ALA A 198 30.44 2.14 -3.07
CA ALA A 198 29.19 2.81 -2.74
C ALA A 198 28.40 2.06 -1.64
N ALA A 199 28.38 0.72 -1.67
CA ALA A 199 27.76 -0.08 -0.62
C ALA A 199 28.47 0.10 0.73
N MET A 200 29.81 0.16 0.73
CA MET A 200 30.60 0.42 1.94
C MET A 200 30.29 1.80 2.53
N LEU A 201 30.16 2.84 1.69
CA LEU A 201 29.75 4.18 2.12
C LEU A 201 28.39 4.15 2.82
N LEU A 202 27.42 3.45 2.24
CA LEU A 202 26.08 3.30 2.81
C LEU A 202 26.09 2.53 4.13
N ASP A 203 26.78 1.38 4.23
CA ASP A 203 26.84 0.60 5.48
C ASP A 203 27.46 1.43 6.62
N ARG A 204 28.58 2.13 6.36
CA ARG A 204 29.23 3.00 7.34
C ARG A 204 28.33 4.15 7.81
N GLY A 205 27.50 4.68 6.91
CA GLY A 205 26.52 5.73 7.21
C GLY A 205 25.34 5.21 8.03
N LEU A 206 24.74 4.10 7.59
CA LEU A 206 23.53 3.50 8.16
C LEU A 206 23.77 2.83 9.51
N GLY A 207 24.94 2.19 9.69
CA GLY A 207 25.27 1.39 10.87
C GLY A 207 25.28 2.16 12.20
N LYS A 208 25.25 3.49 12.17
CA LYS A 208 25.31 4.35 13.37
C LYS A 208 23.96 4.79 13.91
N VAL A 209 22.90 4.79 13.09
CA VAL A 209 21.67 5.56 13.37
C VAL A 209 20.37 4.88 12.96
N SER A 210 20.43 3.67 12.40
CA SER A 210 19.27 2.99 11.84
C SER A 210 19.16 1.53 12.27
N VAL A 211 17.97 0.96 12.05
CA VAL A 211 17.71 -0.49 12.22
C VAL A 211 18.49 -1.36 11.23
N TRP A 212 19.24 -0.76 10.28
CA TRP A 212 20.09 -1.46 9.32
C TRP A 212 21.00 -2.49 9.98
N ALA A 213 21.57 -2.17 11.14
CA ALA A 213 22.49 -3.06 11.85
C ALA A 213 21.88 -4.42 12.19
N ALA A 214 20.56 -4.47 12.41
CA ALA A 214 19.82 -5.68 12.77
C ALA A 214 19.20 -6.42 11.57
N ARG A 215 19.19 -5.81 10.38
CA ARG A 215 18.55 -6.41 9.20
C ARG A 215 19.34 -7.58 8.63
N ASN A 216 18.63 -8.61 8.16
CA ASN A 216 19.26 -9.78 7.56
C ASN A 216 19.85 -9.47 6.16
N ILE A 217 19.29 -8.51 5.41
CA ILE A 217 19.86 -8.05 4.13
C ILE A 217 21.28 -7.50 4.30
N ARG A 218 21.63 -6.92 5.45
CA ARG A 218 23.00 -6.47 5.73
C ARG A 218 24.00 -7.62 5.70
N ARG A 219 23.60 -8.81 6.20
CA ARG A 219 24.42 -10.04 6.14
C ARG A 219 24.60 -10.50 4.69
N HIS A 220 23.53 -10.44 3.89
CA HIS A 220 23.60 -10.75 2.47
C HIS A 220 24.51 -9.76 1.73
N THR A 221 24.41 -8.45 2.00
CA THR A 221 25.28 -7.43 1.41
C THR A 221 26.74 -7.65 1.80
N ALA A 222 27.02 -7.96 3.06
CA ALA A 222 28.38 -8.26 3.53
C ALA A 222 28.96 -9.51 2.85
N ALA A 223 28.18 -10.59 2.76
CA ALA A 223 28.61 -11.80 2.07
C ALA A 223 28.84 -11.55 0.57
N ARG A 224 27.95 -10.80 -0.10
CA ARG A 224 28.03 -10.48 -1.53
C ARG A 224 29.33 -9.75 -1.90
N PHE A 225 29.79 -8.83 -1.06
CA PHE A 225 30.95 -8.00 -1.36
C PHE A 225 32.24 -8.45 -0.65
N ALA A 226 32.23 -9.52 0.15
CA ALA A 226 33.42 -9.99 0.89
C ALA A 226 34.58 -10.49 -0.01
N GLU A 227 34.27 -10.87 -1.25
CA GLU A 227 35.23 -11.37 -2.24
C GLU A 227 35.77 -10.27 -3.18
N GLU A 228 35.21 -9.05 -3.11
CA GLU A 228 35.68 -7.93 -3.92
C GLU A 228 37.13 -7.55 -3.56
N PRO A 229 37.93 -7.06 -4.52
CA PRO A 229 39.27 -6.58 -4.22
C PRO A 229 39.24 -5.19 -3.55
N GLY A 230 40.28 -4.89 -2.77
CA GLY A 230 40.50 -3.56 -2.20
C GLY A 230 39.76 -3.28 -0.89
N GLU A 231 39.73 -2.00 -0.50
CA GLU A 231 39.23 -1.56 0.83
C GLU A 231 37.80 -2.03 1.10
N ALA A 232 36.91 -1.95 0.10
CA ALA A 232 35.52 -2.34 0.26
C ALA A 232 35.36 -3.83 0.55
N GLY A 233 36.10 -4.69 -0.14
CA GLY A 233 36.06 -6.13 0.11
C GLY A 233 36.67 -6.52 1.45
N ASP A 234 37.79 -5.90 1.84
CA ASP A 234 38.38 -6.12 3.17
C ASP A 234 37.42 -5.69 4.28
N TYR A 235 36.72 -4.56 4.09
CA TYR A 235 35.68 -4.09 5.00
C TYR A 235 34.52 -5.09 5.12
N PHE A 236 33.96 -5.54 4.00
CA PHE A 236 32.82 -6.46 4.02
C PHE A 236 33.19 -7.87 4.50
N ARG A 237 34.43 -8.32 4.28
CA ARG A 237 34.95 -9.57 4.86
C ARG A 237 35.04 -9.49 6.38
N ALA A 238 35.56 -8.38 6.91
CA ALA A 238 35.57 -8.13 8.34
C ALA A 238 34.15 -8.04 8.92
N LEU A 239 33.25 -7.33 8.23
CA LEU A 239 31.86 -7.20 8.63
C LEU A 239 31.15 -8.55 8.64
N ALA A 240 31.30 -9.37 7.60
CA ALA A 240 30.70 -10.71 7.52
C ALA A 240 31.19 -11.63 8.64
N ALA A 241 32.47 -11.52 9.02
CA ALA A 241 33.02 -12.26 10.16
C ALA A 241 32.44 -11.79 11.51
N GLU A 242 32.13 -10.50 11.65
CA GLU A 242 31.51 -9.93 12.85
C GLU A 242 30.04 -10.33 12.99
N ILE A 243 29.23 -10.09 11.94
CA ILE A 243 27.78 -10.27 12.04
C ILE A 243 27.38 -11.72 11.79
N GLY A 244 28.16 -12.50 11.05
CA GLY A 244 27.89 -13.90 10.71
C GLY A 244 27.07 -14.05 9.42
N PRO A 245 26.78 -15.30 9.01
CA PRO A 245 26.11 -15.59 7.74
C PRO A 245 24.65 -15.09 7.71
N PRO A 246 24.04 -14.94 6.52
CA PRO A 246 22.61 -14.69 6.40
C PRO A 246 21.78 -15.78 7.08
N LEU A 247 20.72 -15.37 7.77
CA LEU A 247 19.83 -16.25 8.52
C LEU A 247 18.70 -16.76 7.63
N GLN A 248 18.16 -17.92 8.01
CA GLN A 248 16.90 -18.42 7.46
C GLN A 248 15.72 -17.82 8.23
N PRO A 249 14.57 -17.62 7.58
CA PRO A 249 13.40 -17.08 8.25
C PRO A 249 12.84 -18.10 9.25
N ASP A 250 12.35 -17.60 10.39
CA ASP A 250 11.70 -18.41 11.42
C ASP A 250 10.42 -17.74 11.94
N ARG A 251 9.73 -18.42 12.86
CA ARG A 251 8.46 -17.94 13.43
C ARG A 251 8.61 -16.61 14.16
N ASP A 252 9.72 -16.36 14.86
CA ASP A 252 9.93 -15.11 15.61
C ASP A 252 10.16 -13.94 14.64
N ARG A 253 10.79 -14.21 13.50
CA ARG A 253 10.92 -13.24 12.39
C ARG A 253 9.58 -12.91 11.75
N PHE A 254 8.65 -13.86 11.67
CA PHE A 254 7.32 -13.54 11.14
C PHE A 254 6.60 -12.54 12.03
N TRP A 255 6.66 -12.71 13.36
CA TRP A 255 6.05 -11.79 14.32
C TRP A 255 6.63 -10.38 14.25
N THR A 256 7.94 -10.28 14.10
CA THR A 256 8.66 -9.00 14.21
C THR A 256 8.76 -8.24 12.89
N GLU A 257 8.79 -8.95 11.75
CA GLU A 257 9.12 -8.36 10.44
C GLU A 257 7.95 -8.46 9.44
N LEU A 258 7.09 -9.50 9.52
CA LEU A 258 5.95 -9.68 8.62
C LEU A 258 4.63 -9.24 9.22
N PHE A 259 4.32 -9.57 10.47
CA PHE A 259 3.00 -9.33 11.04
C PHE A 259 2.85 -7.91 11.58
N GLU A 260 1.71 -7.30 11.27
CA GLU A 260 1.42 -5.96 11.76
C GLU A 260 1.08 -5.99 13.24
N PRO A 261 1.61 -5.05 14.06
CA PRO A 261 0.98 -4.80 15.34
C PRO A 261 -0.47 -4.36 15.09
N PRO A 262 -1.42 -4.77 15.95
CA PRO A 262 -2.80 -4.33 15.82
C PRO A 262 -2.86 -2.80 15.78
N TRP A 263 -3.64 -2.27 14.85
CA TRP A 263 -3.91 -0.84 14.78
C TRP A 263 -4.93 -0.50 15.87
N ASP A 264 -4.51 0.26 16.89
CA ASP A 264 -5.35 0.57 18.05
C ASP A 264 -6.55 1.46 17.71
N ASP A 265 -6.47 2.27 16.64
CA ASP A 265 -7.46 3.32 16.34
C ASP A 265 -8.12 3.15 14.97
N GLY A 266 -9.12 2.27 14.92
CA GLY A 266 -10.21 2.18 13.94
C GLY A 266 -10.01 2.78 12.54
N HIS A 267 -9.80 1.89 11.57
CA HIS A 267 -9.89 2.09 10.11
C HIS A 267 -8.74 2.90 9.48
N PRO A 268 -7.65 2.21 9.06
CA PRO A 268 -6.65 2.85 8.22
C PRO A 268 -7.26 3.37 6.91
N PRO A 269 -6.64 4.38 6.25
CA PRO A 269 -7.07 4.84 4.92
C PRO A 269 -7.19 3.67 3.93
N ALA A 270 -8.13 3.75 3.00
CA ALA A 270 -8.30 2.73 1.96
C ALA A 270 -6.98 2.50 1.19
N GLY A 271 -6.61 1.24 0.94
CA GLY A 271 -5.37 0.88 0.26
C GLY A 271 -4.12 0.87 1.13
N TYR A 272 -4.20 1.35 2.38
CA TYR A 272 -3.04 1.42 3.28
C TYR A 272 -2.53 0.03 3.66
N MET A 273 -3.43 -0.88 4.03
CA MET A 273 -3.08 -2.22 4.47
C MET A 273 -2.42 -3.01 3.35
N GLU A 274 -2.94 -2.93 2.12
CA GLU A 274 -2.34 -3.53 0.94
C GLU A 274 -0.95 -2.94 0.66
N GLY A 275 -0.80 -1.62 0.75
CA GLY A 275 0.49 -0.95 0.56
C GLY A 275 1.54 -1.39 1.60
N VAL A 276 1.16 -1.42 2.89
CA VAL A 276 2.04 -1.85 3.98
C VAL A 276 2.40 -3.32 3.82
N ARG A 277 1.43 -4.15 3.42
CA ARG A 277 1.67 -5.56 3.15
C ARG A 277 2.67 -5.77 2.03
N LYS A 278 2.49 -5.09 0.89
CA LYS A 278 3.42 -5.13 -0.23
C LYS A 278 4.83 -4.70 0.21
N TRP A 279 4.95 -3.59 0.93
CA TRP A 279 6.23 -3.11 1.45
C TRP A 279 6.90 -4.13 2.38
N ARG A 280 6.15 -4.74 3.31
CA ARG A 280 6.67 -5.78 4.22
C ARG A 280 7.11 -7.04 3.49
N ASN A 281 6.30 -7.52 2.55
CA ASN A 281 6.63 -8.70 1.75
C ASN A 281 7.92 -8.44 0.95
N SER A 282 8.04 -7.28 0.32
CA SER A 282 9.25 -6.88 -0.43
C SER A 282 10.48 -6.81 0.48
N ARG A 283 10.34 -6.15 1.63
CA ARG A 283 11.43 -5.99 2.61
C ARG A 283 11.88 -7.34 3.18
N PHE A 284 10.94 -8.21 3.53
CA PHE A 284 11.23 -9.56 4.01
C PHE A 284 11.86 -10.42 2.91
N ALA A 285 11.35 -10.33 1.69
CA ALA A 285 11.91 -11.01 0.53
C ALA A 285 13.38 -10.64 0.33
N GLN A 286 13.72 -9.34 0.39
CA GLN A 286 15.11 -8.89 0.38
C GLN A 286 15.90 -9.48 1.55
N ASP A 287 15.38 -9.37 2.77
CA ASP A 287 16.08 -9.80 3.99
C ASP A 287 16.44 -11.28 3.97
N TYR A 288 15.67 -12.15 3.31
CA TYR A 288 15.91 -13.61 3.28
C TYR A 288 16.28 -14.15 1.89
N GLY A 289 16.60 -13.28 0.93
CA GLY A 289 17.01 -13.69 -0.42
C GLY A 289 15.91 -14.43 -1.21
N MET A 290 14.66 -14.01 -1.01
CA MET A 290 13.46 -14.58 -1.63
C MET A 290 12.85 -13.56 -2.61
N THR A 291 11.90 -14.03 -3.40
CA THR A 291 10.93 -13.20 -4.13
C THR A 291 9.69 -12.92 -3.28
N GLU A 292 8.95 -11.86 -3.57
CA GLU A 292 7.69 -11.56 -2.87
C GLU A 292 6.69 -12.71 -2.97
N SER A 293 6.62 -13.39 -4.11
CA SER A 293 5.77 -14.57 -4.30
C SER A 293 6.19 -15.74 -3.40
N GLU A 294 7.49 -15.98 -3.24
CA GLU A 294 7.98 -17.02 -2.32
C GLU A 294 7.65 -16.71 -0.86
N VAL A 295 7.65 -15.43 -0.47
CA VAL A 295 7.18 -15.02 0.87
C VAL A 295 5.70 -15.39 1.06
N VAL A 296 4.85 -15.13 0.06
CA VAL A 296 3.43 -15.50 0.14
C VAL A 296 3.25 -17.02 0.18
N ARG A 297 3.97 -17.79 -0.65
CA ARG A 297 3.92 -19.26 -0.61
C ARG A 297 4.40 -19.82 0.73
N MET A 298 5.41 -19.22 1.35
CA MET A 298 5.89 -19.59 2.68
C MET A 298 4.82 -19.33 3.75
N LEU A 299 4.13 -18.18 3.69
CA LEU A 299 3.02 -17.86 4.60
C LEU A 299 1.88 -18.89 4.47
N GLU A 300 1.53 -19.27 3.25
CA GLU A 300 0.51 -20.28 2.97
C GLU A 300 0.88 -21.66 3.52
N GLN A 301 2.10 -22.12 3.24
CA GLN A 301 2.56 -23.42 3.73
C GLN A 301 2.55 -23.43 5.26
N THR A 302 3.09 -22.38 5.88
CA THR A 302 3.10 -22.24 7.34
C THR A 302 1.68 -22.21 7.93
N LEU A 303 0.73 -21.58 7.25
CA LEU A 303 -0.67 -21.58 7.66
C LEU A 303 -1.23 -23.01 7.66
N LEU A 304 -1.07 -23.74 6.56
CA LEU A 304 -1.58 -25.11 6.45
C LEU A 304 -0.96 -26.04 7.49
N ASP A 305 0.36 -25.98 7.66
CA ASP A 305 1.08 -26.75 8.68
C ASP A 305 0.58 -26.42 10.10
N THR A 306 0.25 -25.15 10.36
CA THR A 306 -0.27 -24.71 11.67
C THR A 306 -1.70 -25.22 11.91
N LEU A 307 -2.53 -25.32 10.87
CA LEU A 307 -3.91 -25.85 10.98
C LEU A 307 -3.93 -27.38 11.16
N GLU A 308 -2.91 -28.09 10.70
CA GLU A 308 -2.79 -29.55 10.86
C GLU A 308 -2.33 -29.97 12.28
N ALA A 309 -1.84 -29.03 13.09
CA ALA A 309 -1.33 -29.33 14.44
C ALA A 309 -2.42 -29.84 15.40
N GLU A 310 -2.12 -30.93 16.11
CA GLU A 310 -3.13 -31.62 16.94
C GLU A 310 -3.56 -30.88 18.21
N ASN A 311 -2.75 -29.96 18.74
CA ASN A 311 -3.04 -29.23 19.98
C ASN A 311 -2.61 -27.78 19.85
N ALA A 312 -3.46 -26.93 19.24
CA ALA A 312 -3.15 -25.52 19.10
C ALA A 312 -3.46 -24.73 20.38
N SER A 313 -2.39 -24.19 20.98
CA SER A 313 -2.45 -23.14 21.99
C SER A 313 -3.11 -21.87 21.44
N ASP A 314 -3.58 -20.99 22.33
CA ASP A 314 -4.16 -19.70 21.88
C ASP A 314 -3.14 -18.83 21.11
N LYS A 315 -1.85 -18.99 21.42
CA LYS A 315 -0.76 -18.36 20.66
C LYS A 315 -0.71 -18.87 19.21
N GLU A 316 -0.95 -20.16 18.97
CA GLU A 316 -0.98 -20.74 17.62
C GLU A 316 -2.23 -20.33 16.84
N LYS A 317 -3.38 -20.21 17.51
CA LYS A 317 -4.59 -19.64 16.89
C LYS A 317 -4.36 -18.19 16.46
N MET A 318 -3.73 -17.39 17.31
CA MET A 318 -3.36 -16.01 16.99
C MET A 318 -2.36 -15.97 15.83
N PHE A 319 -1.34 -16.83 15.84
CA PHE A 319 -0.37 -16.95 14.75
C PHE A 319 -1.05 -17.25 13.41
N ALA A 320 -1.97 -18.23 13.38
CA ALA A 320 -2.75 -18.56 12.19
C ALA A 320 -3.61 -17.38 11.71
N ALA A 321 -4.21 -16.61 12.62
CA ALA A 321 -4.97 -15.42 12.27
C ALA A 321 -4.08 -14.33 11.65
N CYS A 322 -2.87 -14.12 12.18
CA CYS A 322 -1.89 -13.19 11.59
C CYS A 322 -1.39 -13.65 10.21
N LEU A 323 -1.18 -14.95 10.02
CA LEU A 323 -0.86 -15.53 8.71
C LEU A 323 -2.00 -15.27 7.70
N LEU A 324 -3.24 -15.56 8.09
CA LEU A 324 -4.43 -15.30 7.25
C LEU A 324 -4.56 -13.83 6.88
N SER A 325 -4.38 -12.92 7.84
CA SER A 325 -4.39 -11.47 7.59
C SER A 325 -3.28 -11.07 6.60
N SER A 326 -2.08 -11.62 6.77
CA SER A 326 -0.96 -11.36 5.87
C SER A 326 -1.22 -11.85 4.44
N ILE A 327 -1.85 -13.01 4.29
CA ILE A 327 -2.26 -13.56 2.99
C ILE A 327 -3.39 -12.71 2.39
N HIS A 328 -4.40 -12.33 3.19
CA HIS A 328 -5.52 -11.49 2.76
C HIS A 328 -5.02 -10.20 2.11
N TRP A 329 -4.16 -9.44 2.79
CA TRP A 329 -3.67 -8.15 2.29
C TRP A 329 -2.58 -8.28 1.21
N SER A 330 -2.13 -9.49 0.88
CA SER A 330 -1.04 -9.69 -0.09
C SER A 330 -1.44 -9.35 -1.54
N GLY A 331 -2.73 -9.39 -1.84
CA GLY A 331 -3.25 -9.25 -3.21
C GLY A 331 -2.90 -10.43 -4.13
N ASP A 332 -2.29 -11.51 -3.63
CA ASP A 332 -1.90 -12.65 -4.45
C ASP A 332 -3.08 -13.56 -4.78
N THR A 333 -3.59 -13.45 -6.00
CA THR A 333 -4.72 -14.27 -6.48
C THR A 333 -4.44 -15.77 -6.51
N PHE A 334 -3.17 -16.19 -6.50
CA PHE A 334 -2.79 -17.61 -6.46
C PHE A 334 -2.94 -18.24 -5.06
N SER A 335 -3.21 -17.44 -4.02
CA SER A 335 -3.46 -17.92 -2.66
C SER A 335 -4.81 -18.59 -2.47
N THR A 336 -5.71 -18.47 -3.45
CA THR A 336 -7.06 -19.08 -3.40
C THR A 336 -7.03 -20.58 -3.14
N ASN A 337 -6.05 -21.32 -3.68
CA ASN A 337 -5.89 -22.76 -3.43
C ASN A 337 -5.55 -23.09 -1.97
N ALA A 338 -4.61 -22.34 -1.36
CA ALA A 338 -4.23 -22.54 0.04
C ALA A 338 -5.38 -22.11 0.97
N LEU A 339 -6.07 -21.02 0.65
CA LEU A 339 -7.23 -20.54 1.39
C LEU A 339 -8.40 -21.52 1.33
N GLU A 340 -8.66 -22.14 0.18
CA GLU A 340 -9.66 -23.19 0.06
C GLU A 340 -9.31 -24.38 0.97
N LYS A 341 -8.05 -24.84 0.96
CA LYS A 341 -7.59 -25.89 1.89
C LYS A 341 -7.80 -25.47 3.35
N ALA A 342 -7.50 -24.23 3.71
CA ALA A 342 -7.72 -23.69 5.05
C ALA A 342 -9.20 -23.63 5.43
N ILE A 343 -10.10 -23.21 4.53
CA ILE A 343 -11.55 -23.18 4.73
C ILE A 343 -12.08 -24.59 5.06
N PHE A 344 -11.63 -25.58 4.32
CA PHE A 344 -12.02 -26.98 4.47
C PHE A 344 -11.16 -27.77 5.45
N ALA A 345 -10.19 -27.16 6.13
CA ALA A 345 -9.46 -27.84 7.20
C ALA A 345 -10.41 -28.19 8.35
N ASP A 346 -10.27 -29.40 8.90
CA ASP A 346 -11.09 -29.84 10.04
C ASP A 346 -10.88 -28.94 11.26
N ARG A 347 -9.63 -28.51 11.45
CA ARG A 347 -9.19 -27.66 12.54
C ARG A 347 -8.86 -26.27 12.01
N ASN A 348 -9.89 -25.44 11.87
CA ASN A 348 -9.73 -24.03 11.58
C ASN A 348 -10.55 -23.19 12.56
N TRP A 349 -9.85 -22.45 13.42
CA TRP A 349 -10.43 -21.57 14.45
C TRP A 349 -10.79 -20.17 13.93
N ASN A 350 -10.39 -19.84 12.69
CA ASN A 350 -10.63 -18.54 12.04
C ASN A 350 -11.10 -18.78 10.58
N ARG A 351 -12.14 -19.61 10.44
CA ARG A 351 -12.67 -20.02 9.15
C ARG A 351 -13.35 -18.88 8.40
N ASP A 352 -13.97 -17.97 9.14
CA ASP A 352 -14.49 -16.69 8.66
C ASP A 352 -13.39 -15.80 8.09
N GLY A 353 -12.23 -15.70 8.76
CA GLY A 353 -11.07 -14.99 8.21
C GLY A 353 -10.53 -15.62 6.93
N ALA A 354 -10.51 -16.95 6.83
CA ALA A 354 -10.12 -17.65 5.61
C ALA A 354 -11.12 -17.44 4.45
N LEU A 355 -12.43 -17.42 4.74
CA LEU A 355 -13.46 -17.06 3.77
C LEU A 355 -13.31 -15.61 3.30
N ALA A 356 -13.11 -14.67 4.23
CA ALA A 356 -12.91 -13.26 3.90
C ALA A 356 -11.67 -13.04 3.03
N ALA A 357 -10.55 -13.72 3.33
CA ALA A 357 -9.35 -13.72 2.49
C ALA A 357 -9.59 -14.32 1.11
N TYR A 358 -10.28 -15.46 1.03
CA TYR A 358 -10.59 -16.09 -0.26
C TYR A 358 -11.41 -15.14 -1.13
N PHE A 359 -12.46 -14.55 -0.56
CA PHE A 359 -13.35 -13.62 -1.25
C PHE A 359 -12.68 -12.30 -1.66
N HIS A 360 -11.72 -11.82 -0.88
CA HIS A 360 -10.92 -10.64 -1.25
C HIS A 360 -10.02 -10.92 -2.46
N LEU A 361 -9.43 -12.12 -2.53
CA LEU A 361 -8.45 -12.48 -3.57
C LEU A 361 -9.08 -13.14 -4.81
N ALA A 362 -10.26 -13.76 -4.67
CA ALA A 362 -10.95 -14.41 -5.76
C ALA A 362 -11.59 -13.37 -6.69
N LYS A 363 -10.98 -13.15 -7.86
CA LYS A 363 -11.50 -12.23 -8.89
C LYS A 363 -12.77 -12.74 -9.58
N ALA A 364 -12.93 -14.06 -9.67
CA ALA A 364 -14.10 -14.74 -10.23
C ALA A 364 -14.19 -16.18 -9.68
N GLY A 365 -15.29 -16.88 -9.95
CA GLY A 365 -15.35 -18.32 -9.64
C GLY A 365 -15.62 -18.66 -8.16
N VAL A 366 -16.22 -17.75 -7.39
CA VAL A 366 -16.55 -18.00 -5.96
C VAL A 366 -17.75 -18.92 -5.74
N LEU A 367 -18.68 -19.03 -6.70
CA LEU A 367 -19.94 -19.77 -6.54
C LEU A 367 -19.75 -21.28 -6.27
N PRO A 368 -18.83 -22.01 -6.92
CA PRO A 368 -18.52 -23.40 -6.58
C PRO A 368 -18.08 -23.58 -5.11
N LEU A 369 -17.24 -22.69 -4.60
CA LEU A 369 -16.81 -22.72 -3.20
C LEU A 369 -18.00 -22.45 -2.27
N ILE A 370 -18.79 -21.42 -2.57
CA ILE A 370 -19.99 -21.07 -1.80
C ILE A 370 -20.95 -22.25 -1.74
N ARG A 371 -21.25 -22.90 -2.87
CA ARG A 371 -22.11 -24.11 -2.93
C ARG A 371 -21.61 -25.23 -2.03
N ARG A 372 -20.30 -25.47 -2.00
CA ARG A 372 -19.70 -26.50 -1.15
C ARG A 372 -19.77 -26.14 0.33
N VAL A 373 -19.57 -24.87 0.69
CA VAL A 373 -19.69 -24.38 2.07
C VAL A 373 -21.14 -24.46 2.54
N THR A 374 -22.08 -23.93 1.75
CA THR A 374 -23.50 -23.88 2.13
C THR A 374 -24.16 -25.26 2.11
N GLY A 375 -23.66 -26.17 1.27
CA GLY A 375 -24.14 -27.56 1.17
C GLY A 375 -23.64 -28.50 2.27
N ASN A 376 -22.60 -28.12 3.03
CA ASN A 376 -22.00 -28.97 4.06
C ASN A 376 -22.28 -28.44 5.47
N LYS A 377 -23.54 -28.54 5.90
CA LYS A 377 -24.00 -28.03 7.20
C LYS A 377 -23.35 -28.71 8.41
N ASP A 378 -22.88 -29.94 8.25
CA ASP A 378 -22.22 -30.68 9.33
C ASP A 378 -20.85 -30.07 9.68
N LYS A 379 -20.19 -29.45 8.68
CA LYS A 379 -18.87 -28.82 8.85
C LYS A 379 -18.93 -27.32 9.09
N PHE A 380 -19.86 -26.62 8.43
CA PHE A 380 -19.93 -25.16 8.43
C PHE A 380 -21.08 -24.66 9.28
N GLN A 381 -20.78 -23.77 10.23
CA GLN A 381 -21.76 -23.16 11.11
C GLN A 381 -22.65 -22.17 10.35
N TRP A 382 -23.78 -21.79 10.95
CA TRP A 382 -24.71 -20.83 10.32
C TRP A 382 -24.02 -19.54 9.88
N PHE A 383 -23.04 -19.06 10.67
CA PHE A 383 -22.30 -17.83 10.40
C PHE A 383 -21.34 -17.94 9.21
N ASP A 384 -20.67 -19.08 9.01
CA ASP A 384 -19.82 -19.33 7.84
C ASP A 384 -20.65 -19.27 6.54
N ARG A 385 -21.84 -19.90 6.57
CA ARG A 385 -22.78 -19.91 5.45
C ARG A 385 -23.37 -18.52 5.20
N PHE A 386 -23.71 -17.79 6.27
CA PHE A 386 -24.12 -16.39 6.23
C PHE A 386 -23.12 -15.52 5.46
N LEU A 387 -21.82 -15.60 5.79
CA LEU A 387 -20.78 -14.83 5.11
C LEU A 387 -20.72 -15.12 3.61
N CYS A 388 -20.91 -16.39 3.22
CA CYS A 388 -20.95 -16.78 1.81
C CYS A 388 -22.14 -16.14 1.06
N TYR A 389 -23.34 -16.16 1.63
CA TYR A 389 -24.51 -15.51 1.03
C TYR A 389 -24.31 -14.00 0.93
N GLN A 390 -23.81 -13.38 2.00
CA GLN A 390 -23.58 -11.94 2.05
C GLN A 390 -22.55 -11.50 1.00
N HIS A 391 -21.46 -12.26 0.84
CA HIS A 391 -20.46 -11.95 -0.18
C HIS A 391 -21.07 -12.03 -1.58
N LEU A 392 -21.77 -13.12 -1.92
CA LEU A 392 -22.40 -13.29 -3.22
C LEU A 392 -23.37 -12.15 -3.57
N ALA A 393 -24.22 -11.76 -2.61
CA ALA A 393 -25.19 -10.68 -2.77
C ALA A 393 -24.55 -9.28 -2.83
N ASN A 394 -23.34 -9.10 -2.31
CA ASN A 394 -22.59 -7.86 -2.44
C ASN A 394 -21.82 -7.77 -3.76
N SER A 395 -21.49 -8.91 -4.38
CA SER A 395 -20.84 -8.96 -5.69
C SER A 395 -21.81 -8.72 -6.86
N SER A 396 -23.12 -8.94 -6.67
CA SER A 396 -24.16 -8.66 -7.67
C SER A 396 -24.29 -7.16 -7.95
N GLY A 397 -24.51 -6.79 -9.21
CA GLY A 397 -24.67 -5.38 -9.64
C GLY A 397 -23.38 -4.55 -9.71
N SER A 398 -22.20 -5.12 -9.47
CA SER A 398 -20.93 -4.42 -9.69
C SER A 398 -20.51 -4.47 -11.18
N GLU A 399 -19.81 -3.45 -11.68
CA GLU A 399 -19.29 -3.44 -13.07
C GLU A 399 -18.35 -4.63 -13.37
N ASN A 400 -17.82 -5.26 -12.32
CA ASN A 400 -16.95 -6.44 -12.38
C ASN A 400 -17.64 -7.71 -11.84
N ALA A 401 -18.97 -7.75 -11.80
CA ALA A 401 -19.70 -8.89 -11.27
C ALA A 401 -19.39 -10.16 -12.07
N SER A 402 -18.93 -11.20 -11.37
CA SER A 402 -18.63 -12.50 -11.99
C SER A 402 -19.88 -13.33 -12.33
N TYR A 403 -21.05 -12.90 -11.86
CA TYR A 403 -22.33 -13.59 -12.03
C TYR A 403 -23.44 -12.58 -12.27
N SER A 404 -24.46 -12.98 -13.04
CA SER A 404 -25.63 -12.14 -13.25
C SER A 404 -26.47 -12.06 -11.97
N ASP A 405 -27.20 -10.96 -11.80
CA ASP A 405 -28.16 -10.80 -10.68
C ASP A 405 -29.22 -11.91 -10.69
N GLN A 406 -29.53 -12.45 -11.87
CA GLN A 406 -30.43 -13.59 -12.02
C GLN A 406 -29.82 -14.87 -11.44
N ASP A 407 -28.54 -15.16 -11.69
CA ASP A 407 -27.86 -16.35 -11.14
C ASP A 407 -27.76 -16.26 -9.62
N VAL A 408 -27.43 -15.06 -9.10
CA VAL A 408 -27.35 -14.81 -7.65
C VAL A 408 -28.72 -14.95 -7.00
N SER A 409 -29.76 -14.33 -7.57
CA SER A 409 -31.12 -14.42 -7.02
C SER A 409 -31.68 -15.84 -7.08
N THR A 410 -31.44 -16.60 -8.16
CA THR A 410 -31.81 -18.01 -8.24
C THR A 410 -31.12 -18.83 -7.14
N PHE A 411 -29.81 -18.65 -6.95
CA PHE A 411 -29.08 -19.35 -5.89
C PHE A 411 -29.60 -19.01 -4.49
N LEU A 412 -29.88 -17.74 -4.20
CA LEU A 412 -30.42 -17.32 -2.90
C LEU A 412 -31.85 -17.85 -2.67
N LYS A 413 -32.69 -17.95 -3.71
CA LYS A 413 -34.02 -18.59 -3.64
C LYS A 413 -33.91 -20.08 -3.34
N GLU A 414 -32.98 -20.78 -3.97
CA GLU A 414 -32.67 -22.19 -3.65
C GLU A 414 -32.21 -22.34 -2.19
N ALA A 415 -31.33 -21.44 -1.71
CA ALA A 415 -30.84 -21.47 -0.34
C ALA A 415 -31.96 -21.31 0.70
N ILE A 416 -33.01 -20.51 0.43
CA ILE A 416 -34.17 -20.37 1.34
C ILE A 416 -34.90 -21.70 1.58
N ALA A 417 -34.93 -22.59 0.57
CA ALA A 417 -35.57 -23.89 0.71
C ALA A 417 -34.76 -24.84 1.62
N HIS A 418 -33.46 -24.57 1.77
CA HIS A 418 -32.52 -25.53 2.35
C HIS A 418 -31.79 -25.01 3.59
N ASP A 419 -31.75 -23.72 3.91
CA ASP A 419 -30.99 -23.16 5.05
C ASP A 419 -31.89 -22.36 6.01
N GLU A 420 -32.58 -23.10 6.89
CA GLU A 420 -33.55 -22.54 7.85
C GLU A 420 -32.92 -21.57 8.87
N GLU A 421 -31.64 -21.74 9.19
CA GLU A 421 -30.93 -20.90 10.16
C GLU A 421 -30.66 -19.48 9.61
N ASN A 422 -30.61 -19.33 8.28
CA ASN A 422 -30.28 -18.07 7.60
C ASN A 422 -31.48 -17.38 6.92
N LEU A 423 -32.71 -17.84 7.15
CA LEU A 423 -33.91 -17.39 6.42
C LEU A 423 -34.12 -15.87 6.42
N ILE A 424 -33.95 -15.20 7.57
CA ILE A 424 -34.12 -13.74 7.67
C ILE A 424 -33.05 -13.03 6.84
N THR A 425 -31.80 -13.49 6.91
CA THR A 425 -30.72 -12.91 6.11
C THR A 425 -30.99 -13.11 4.63
N LEU A 426 -31.34 -14.34 4.22
CA LEU A 426 -31.59 -14.67 2.82
C LEU A 426 -32.74 -13.83 2.24
N ASP A 427 -33.83 -13.61 2.99
CA ASP A 427 -34.91 -12.69 2.57
C ASP A 427 -34.37 -11.28 2.34
N ARG A 428 -33.56 -10.75 3.26
CA ARG A 428 -32.97 -9.40 3.14
C ARG A 428 -32.01 -9.29 1.96
N LEU A 429 -31.17 -10.30 1.73
CA LEU A 429 -30.24 -10.31 0.61
C LEU A 429 -30.98 -10.41 -0.73
N LEU A 430 -32.05 -11.20 -0.81
CA LEU A 430 -32.89 -11.26 -2.01
C LEU A 430 -33.61 -9.94 -2.29
N LEU A 431 -34.11 -9.23 -1.27
CA LEU A 431 -34.68 -7.90 -1.46
C LEU A 431 -33.67 -6.90 -2.04
N LYS A 432 -32.38 -7.09 -1.76
CA LYS A 432 -31.30 -6.26 -2.30
C LYS A 432 -30.97 -6.62 -3.75
N THR A 433 -30.93 -7.91 -4.08
CA THR A 433 -30.47 -8.39 -5.40
C THR A 433 -31.61 -8.52 -6.43
N ASP A 434 -32.85 -8.78 -6.01
CA ASP A 434 -34.02 -8.95 -6.86
C ASP A 434 -35.18 -8.09 -6.34
N SER A 435 -35.40 -6.92 -6.94
CA SER A 435 -36.51 -6.03 -6.55
C SER A 435 -37.90 -6.66 -6.73
N GLY A 436 -38.02 -7.66 -7.61
CA GLY A 436 -39.24 -8.45 -7.80
C GLY A 436 -39.54 -9.39 -6.63
N TRP A 437 -38.54 -9.75 -5.82
CA TRP A 437 -38.70 -10.62 -4.66
C TRP A 437 -39.73 -10.07 -3.66
N ALA A 438 -39.73 -8.75 -3.45
CA ALA A 438 -40.58 -8.07 -2.47
C ALA A 438 -42.07 -8.39 -2.64
N ARG A 439 -42.53 -8.55 -3.89
CA ARG A 439 -43.93 -8.84 -4.27
C ARG A 439 -44.12 -10.25 -4.81
N SER A 440 -43.09 -11.09 -4.76
CA SER A 440 -43.15 -12.42 -5.35
C SER A 440 -44.13 -13.33 -4.59
N GLY A 441 -44.83 -14.18 -5.35
CA GLY A 441 -45.67 -15.22 -4.76
C GLY A 441 -44.88 -16.23 -3.92
N GLU A 442 -43.59 -16.40 -4.20
CA GLU A 442 -42.67 -17.25 -3.45
C GLU A 442 -42.39 -16.67 -2.06
N ARG A 443 -42.09 -15.37 -1.94
CA ARG A 443 -41.93 -14.68 -0.67
C ARG A 443 -43.21 -14.70 0.17
N LYS A 444 -44.37 -14.53 -0.47
CA LYS A 444 -45.68 -14.66 0.20
C LYS A 444 -45.89 -16.06 0.77
N LYS A 445 -45.66 -17.11 -0.03
CA LYS A 445 -45.76 -18.52 0.43
C LYS A 445 -44.82 -18.81 1.60
N LEU A 446 -43.59 -18.28 1.55
CA LEU A 446 -42.62 -18.38 2.63
C LEU A 446 -43.13 -17.72 3.91
N ALA A 447 -43.66 -16.50 3.81
CA ALA A 447 -44.21 -15.75 4.93
C ALA A 447 -45.43 -16.47 5.54
N ASP A 448 -46.35 -16.96 4.72
CA ASP A 448 -47.52 -17.72 5.17
C ASP A 448 -47.13 -18.99 5.93
N ARG A 449 -46.13 -19.73 5.42
CA ARG A 449 -45.59 -20.94 6.07
C ARG A 449 -44.95 -20.63 7.43
N LEU A 450 -44.10 -19.61 7.50
CA LEU A 450 -43.31 -19.32 8.70
C LEU A 450 -44.08 -18.53 9.77
N ALA A 451 -45.05 -17.70 9.37
CA ALA A 451 -45.93 -16.98 10.29
C ALA A 451 -46.92 -17.92 11.00
N SER A 452 -47.32 -19.02 10.35
CA SER A 452 -48.28 -20.01 10.87
C SER A 452 -47.63 -21.20 11.60
N GLY A 453 -46.32 -21.40 11.46
CA GLY A 453 -45.59 -22.54 12.00
C GLY A 453 -45.53 -22.59 13.53
N GLN A 454 -45.82 -23.77 14.11
CA GLN A 454 -45.79 -24.02 15.57
C GLN A 454 -44.39 -24.26 16.16
N GLU A 455 -43.36 -24.51 15.36
CA GLU A 455 -42.03 -24.89 15.84
C GLU A 455 -40.98 -23.76 15.72
N GLY A 456 -40.13 -23.65 16.75
CA GLY A 456 -38.72 -23.27 16.58
C GLY A 456 -38.26 -21.91 17.08
N ASN A 457 -38.63 -20.81 16.41
CA ASN A 457 -37.94 -19.53 16.59
C ASN A 457 -38.90 -18.32 16.51
N GLU A 458 -39.26 -17.76 17.67
CA GLU A 458 -40.16 -16.60 17.78
C GLU A 458 -39.67 -15.37 17.01
N TYR A 459 -38.35 -15.19 16.90
CA TYR A 459 -37.77 -14.08 16.15
C TYR A 459 -38.04 -14.22 14.65
N VAL A 460 -37.85 -15.42 14.09
CA VAL A 460 -38.16 -15.72 12.68
C VAL A 460 -39.66 -15.57 12.43
N ARG A 461 -40.50 -16.16 13.28
CA ARG A 461 -41.96 -16.03 13.18
C ARG A 461 -42.40 -14.56 13.19
N GLY A 462 -41.88 -13.77 14.14
CA GLY A 462 -42.19 -12.35 14.26
C GLY A 462 -41.83 -11.53 13.02
N GLN A 463 -40.68 -11.81 12.38
CA GLN A 463 -40.31 -11.15 11.12
C GLN A 463 -41.26 -11.54 9.98
N PHE A 464 -41.52 -12.83 9.77
CA PHE A 464 -42.36 -13.28 8.66
C PHE A 464 -43.85 -12.99 8.86
N SER A 465 -44.34 -12.84 10.10
CA SER A 465 -45.67 -12.28 10.36
C SER A 465 -45.80 -10.81 9.94
N ARG A 466 -44.72 -10.02 10.01
CA ARG A 466 -44.72 -8.64 9.47
C ARG A 466 -44.78 -8.66 7.96
N VAL A 467 -43.96 -9.50 7.33
CA VAL A 467 -43.98 -9.68 5.86
C VAL A 467 -45.37 -10.13 5.38
N GLN A 468 -46.02 -11.07 6.08
CA GLN A 468 -47.38 -11.52 5.75
C GLN A 468 -48.39 -10.37 5.81
N LYS A 469 -48.30 -9.49 6.81
CA LYS A 469 -49.15 -8.29 6.92
C LYS A 469 -48.88 -7.28 5.80
N GLU A 470 -47.63 -7.11 5.38
CA GLU A 470 -47.27 -6.26 4.23
C GLU A 470 -48.01 -6.71 2.96
N PHE A 471 -48.05 -8.01 2.68
CA PHE A 471 -48.83 -8.57 1.57
C PHE A 471 -50.34 -8.40 1.75
N GLY A 472 -50.86 -8.51 2.98
CA GLY A 472 -52.27 -8.26 3.29
C GLY A 472 -52.70 -6.81 3.01
N ASN A 473 -51.84 -5.85 3.34
CA ASN A 473 -52.10 -4.43 3.11
C ASN A 473 -51.95 -4.03 1.64
N LEU A 474 -51.01 -4.64 0.91
CA LEU A 474 -50.83 -4.38 -0.53
C LEU A 474 -52.08 -4.76 -1.34
N ASN A 475 -52.69 -5.91 -1.07
CA ASN A 475 -53.92 -6.33 -1.76
C ASN A 475 -55.12 -5.40 -1.46
N ALA A 476 -55.18 -4.83 -0.25
CA ALA A 476 -56.23 -3.86 0.10
C ALA A 476 -56.07 -2.49 -0.58
N THR A 477 -54.92 -2.24 -1.22
CA THR A 477 -54.62 -0.98 -1.93
C THR A 477 -54.79 -1.11 -3.45
N GLU A 478 -54.72 -2.33 -4.01
CA GLU A 478 -54.98 -2.61 -5.44
C GLU A 478 -56.47 -2.85 -5.75
N GLU A 479 -57.32 -3.07 -4.72
CA GLU A 479 -58.79 -3.18 -4.84
C GLU A 479 -59.53 -1.83 -4.67
N LYS A 480 -58.82 -0.70 -4.72
CA LYS A 480 -59.39 0.66 -4.85
C LYS A 480 -58.98 1.27 -6.16
#